data_AF-A0A9N9IBY2-F1
#
_entry.id   AF-A0A9N9IBY2-F1
#
_cell.length_a   1.000
_cell.length_b   1.000
_cell.length_c   1.000
_cell.angle_alpha   90.00
_cell.angle_beta   90.00
_cell.angle_gamma   90.00
#
_symmetry.space_group_name_H-M   'P 1'
#
loop_
_entity.id
_entity.type
_entity.pdbx_description
1 polymer ?
#
loop_
_entity_poly.entity_id
_entity_poly.type
_entity_poly.pdbx_seq_one_letter_code
_entity_poly.pdbx_strand_id
1 'polypeptide(L)'
;AEFFKRLSQDLIKLLEANEEYNVIIEAGEAPAAQSFKVHSIILCHRCPILYDEVKKVNFNEKNIRVITNTQISATVFEVIIKYIYSGAVNLKNIEPSTIFDILITANKYGLTELLQYLELFMIKNQIAWLESNSFNVYQ
;
A
#
# COMPACT_ATOMS: atom_id res chain seq x y z
N ALA A 1 4.10 -17.27 -24.49
CA ALA A 1 5.13 -17.00 -23.47
C ALA A 1 4.63 -15.85 -22.60
N GLU A 2 4.82 -15.93 -21.29
CA GLU A 2 4.39 -14.92 -20.32
C GLU A 2 5.62 -14.37 -19.59
N PHE A 3 5.75 -13.03 -19.51
CA PHE A 3 6.96 -12.36 -18.99
C PHE A 3 6.67 -11.44 -17.79
N PHE A 4 5.63 -11.78 -17.01
CA PHE A 4 5.12 -10.93 -15.93
C PHE A 4 6.13 -10.63 -14.83
N LYS A 5 7.03 -11.58 -14.51
CA LYS A 5 8.07 -11.38 -13.49
C LYS A 5 8.97 -10.21 -13.84
N ARG A 6 9.39 -10.09 -15.10
CA ARG A 6 10.26 -9.00 -15.53
C ARG A 6 9.51 -7.67 -15.55
N LEU A 7 8.28 -7.67 -16.07
CA LEU A 7 7.40 -6.49 -16.04
C LEU A 7 7.19 -5.95 -14.61
N SER A 8 6.88 -6.84 -13.67
CA SER A 8 6.72 -6.51 -12.24
C SER A 8 7.97 -5.86 -11.65
N GLN A 9 9.15 -6.41 -11.95
CA GLN A 9 10.43 -5.85 -11.52
C GLN A 9 10.72 -4.49 -12.15
N ASP A 10 10.39 -4.30 -13.42
CA ASP A 10 10.59 -3.03 -14.10
C ASP A 10 9.66 -1.93 -13.54
N LEU A 11 8.43 -2.28 -13.13
CA LEU A 11 7.53 -1.35 -12.42
C LEU A 11 8.04 -0.99 -11.01
N ILE A 12 8.63 -1.92 -10.26
CA ILE A 12 9.27 -1.60 -8.98
C ILE A 12 10.45 -0.65 -9.18
N LYS A 13 11.27 -0.87 -10.21
CA LYS A 13 12.36 0.06 -10.54
C LYS A 13 11.83 1.46 -10.88
N LEU A 14 10.70 1.55 -11.59
CA LEU A 14 10.04 2.83 -11.86
C LEU A 14 9.63 3.54 -10.56
N LEU A 15 9.09 2.81 -9.58
CA LEU A 15 8.76 3.37 -8.26
C LEU A 15 10.02 3.87 -7.52
N GLU A 16 11.12 3.12 -7.57
CA GLU A 16 12.37 3.42 -6.84
C GLU A 16 13.22 4.51 -7.53
N ALA A 17 13.12 4.66 -8.84
CA ALA A 17 13.88 5.64 -9.61
C ALA A 17 13.54 7.09 -9.25
N ASN A 18 12.34 7.34 -8.71
CA ASN A 18 11.83 8.69 -8.39
C ASN A 18 11.79 9.63 -9.61
N GLU A 19 11.59 9.09 -10.81
CA GLU A 19 11.46 9.80 -12.08
C GLU A 19 9.99 9.87 -12.50
N GLU A 20 9.60 10.86 -13.31
CA GLU A 20 8.25 10.99 -13.92
C GLU A 20 7.03 10.92 -12.97
N TYR A 21 7.25 11.00 -11.66
CA TYR A 21 6.18 11.00 -10.66
C TYR A 21 5.40 12.32 -10.72
N ASN A 22 4.09 12.23 -10.53
CA ASN A 22 3.20 13.40 -10.47
C ASN A 22 2.35 13.44 -9.19
N VAL A 23 2.62 12.54 -8.25
CA VAL A 23 1.96 12.45 -6.95
C VAL A 23 3.02 12.18 -5.87
N ILE A 24 2.89 12.84 -4.73
CA ILE A 24 3.59 12.51 -3.49
C ILE A 24 2.54 12.14 -2.45
N ILE A 25 2.74 11.00 -1.79
CA ILE A 25 1.91 10.55 -0.68
C ILE A 25 2.79 10.53 0.57
N GLU A 26 2.42 11.29 1.58
CA GLU A 26 3.06 11.26 2.88
C GLU A 26 2.29 10.30 3.78
N ALA A 27 2.93 9.25 4.27
CA ALA A 27 2.29 8.27 5.16
C ALA A 27 3.00 8.22 6.51
N GLY A 28 2.20 8.01 7.57
CA GLY A 28 2.64 7.94 8.95
C GLY A 28 2.69 9.28 9.66
N GLU A 29 2.95 9.23 10.97
CA GLU A 29 3.13 10.40 11.81
C GLU A 29 4.61 10.66 12.10
N ALA A 30 4.96 11.92 12.33
CA ALA A 30 6.32 12.29 12.71
C ALA A 30 6.71 11.60 14.04
N PRO A 31 7.95 11.11 14.19
CA PRO A 31 9.09 11.25 13.26
C PRO A 31 9.22 10.11 12.23
N ALA A 32 8.32 9.13 12.22
CA ALA A 32 8.39 7.95 11.36
C ALA A 32 7.72 8.13 9.98
N ALA A 33 7.19 9.31 9.69
CA ALA A 33 6.54 9.63 8.43
C ALA A 33 7.52 9.50 7.25
N GLN A 34 7.01 9.04 6.11
CA GLN A 34 7.77 8.91 4.87
C GLN A 34 6.98 9.45 3.68
N SER A 35 7.70 9.99 2.69
CA SER A 35 7.13 10.48 1.44
C SER A 35 7.35 9.46 0.32
N PHE A 36 6.28 9.09 -0.37
CA PHE A 36 6.27 8.15 -1.48
C PHE A 36 5.95 8.90 -2.78
N LYS A 37 6.91 8.90 -3.71
CA LYS A 37 6.75 9.48 -5.04
C LYS A 37 6.13 8.44 -5.97
N VAL A 38 4.96 8.72 -6.52
CA VAL A 38 4.17 7.73 -7.25
C VAL A 38 3.55 8.29 -8.53
N HIS A 39 3.12 7.37 -9.40
CA HIS A 39 2.57 7.64 -10.71
C HIS A 39 1.05 7.45 -10.69
N SER A 40 0.31 8.53 -10.91
CA SER A 40 -1.16 8.48 -10.96
C SER A 40 -1.71 7.51 -12.01
N ILE A 41 -0.99 7.28 -13.11
CA ILE A 41 -1.35 6.31 -14.16
C ILE A 41 -1.30 4.85 -13.68
N ILE A 42 -0.46 4.54 -12.70
CA ILE A 42 -0.44 3.20 -12.08
C ILE A 42 -1.61 3.12 -11.10
N LEU A 43 -1.82 4.15 -10.28
CA LEU A 43 -2.90 4.20 -9.31
C LEU A 43 -4.28 4.09 -9.96
N CYS A 44 -4.53 4.75 -11.10
CA CYS A 44 -5.86 4.79 -11.70
C CYS A 44 -6.43 3.42 -12.08
N HIS A 45 -5.56 2.44 -12.37
CA HIS A 45 -5.95 1.07 -12.68
C HIS A 45 -5.70 0.08 -11.55
N ARG A 46 -4.68 0.30 -10.71
CA ARG A 46 -4.29 -0.64 -9.66
C ARG A 46 -4.93 -0.33 -8.31
N CYS A 47 -5.34 0.92 -8.08
CA CYS A 47 -5.98 1.37 -6.84
C CYS A 47 -6.90 2.58 -7.10
N PRO A 48 -8.10 2.37 -7.69
CA PRO A 48 -9.01 3.46 -8.06
C PRO A 48 -9.43 4.36 -6.88
N ILE A 49 -9.58 3.79 -5.67
CA ILE A 49 -9.95 4.53 -4.46
C ILE A 49 -8.87 5.57 -4.11
N LEU A 50 -7.60 5.14 -4.03
CA LEU A 50 -6.49 6.07 -3.77
C LEU A 50 -6.30 7.07 -4.91
N TYR A 51 -6.52 6.65 -6.16
CA TYR A 51 -6.49 7.56 -7.31
C TYR A 51 -7.55 8.66 -7.20
N ASP A 52 -8.77 8.33 -6.77
CA ASP A 52 -9.83 9.32 -6.55
C ASP A 52 -9.55 10.23 -5.36
N GLU A 53 -8.90 9.75 -4.30
CA GLU A 53 -8.37 10.61 -3.21
C GLU A 53 -7.36 11.63 -3.75
N VAL A 54 -6.37 11.16 -4.52
CA VAL A 54 -5.38 12.02 -5.17
C VAL A 54 -6.05 13.04 -6.10
N LYS A 55 -7.11 12.65 -6.82
CA LYS A 55 -7.82 13.54 -7.75
C LYS A 55 -8.53 14.73 -7.11
N LYS A 56 -8.85 14.64 -5.82
CA LYS A 56 -9.50 15.72 -5.08
C LYS A 56 -8.54 16.85 -4.75
N VAL A 57 -7.24 16.63 -4.87
CA VAL A 57 -6.21 17.62 -4.53
C VAL A 57 -5.70 18.33 -5.78
N ASN A 58 -5.53 19.65 -5.66
CA ASN A 58 -4.99 20.48 -6.73
C ASN A 58 -3.49 20.25 -6.91
N PHE A 59 -3.00 20.51 -8.11
CA PHE A 59 -1.57 20.53 -8.37
C PHE A 59 -0.90 21.71 -7.64
N ASN A 60 0.31 21.48 -7.13
CA ASN A 60 1.17 22.55 -6.66
C ASN A 60 1.91 23.24 -7.83
N GLU A 61 2.76 24.22 -7.52
CA GLU A 61 3.55 24.99 -8.49
C GLU A 61 4.47 24.13 -9.38
N LYS A 62 4.80 22.91 -8.94
CA LYS A 62 5.63 21.93 -9.67
C LYS A 62 4.79 20.92 -10.46
N ASN A 63 3.49 21.15 -10.62
CA ASN A 63 2.54 20.21 -11.23
C ASN A 63 2.49 18.84 -10.53
N ILE A 64 2.70 18.83 -9.21
CA ILE A 64 2.63 17.61 -8.37
C ILE A 64 1.45 17.72 -7.42
N ARG A 65 0.71 16.62 -7.24
CA ARG A 65 -0.30 16.50 -6.16
C ARG A 65 0.34 15.93 -4.91
N VAL A 66 0.06 16.52 -3.75
CA VAL A 66 0.59 16.04 -2.47
C VAL A 66 -0.59 15.72 -1.57
N ILE A 67 -0.63 14.49 -1.05
CA ILE A 67 -1.62 14.06 -0.05
C ILE A 67 -0.89 13.50 1.17
N THR A 68 -1.50 13.66 2.35
CA THR A 68 -0.95 13.17 3.61
C THR A 68 -1.97 12.24 4.27
N ASN A 69 -1.50 11.10 4.77
CA ASN A 69 -2.30 10.12 5.49
C ASN A 69 -1.54 9.63 6.73
N THR A 70 -1.86 10.23 7.87
CA THR A 70 -1.24 9.91 9.16
C THR A 70 -1.78 8.61 9.78
N GLN A 71 -2.95 8.14 9.34
CA GLN A 71 -3.61 6.96 9.90
C GLN A 71 -2.97 5.64 9.46
N ILE A 72 -2.13 5.66 8.41
CA ILE A 72 -1.43 4.49 7.90
C ILE A 72 0.05 4.71 8.15
N SER A 73 0.71 3.78 8.85
CA SER A 73 2.17 3.89 9.07
C SER A 73 2.92 3.82 7.74
N ALA A 74 4.10 4.47 7.69
CA ALA A 74 4.97 4.43 6.52
C ALA A 74 5.31 2.98 6.11
N THR A 75 5.59 2.11 7.08
CA THR A 75 5.90 0.69 6.85
C THR A 75 4.75 -0.04 6.16
N VAL A 76 3.51 0.16 6.62
CA VAL A 76 2.33 -0.46 6.01
C VAL A 76 2.11 0.09 4.59
N PHE A 77 2.23 1.40 4.43
CA PHE A 77 2.05 2.03 3.13
C PHE A 77 3.12 1.60 2.11
N GLU A 78 4.36 1.38 2.55
CA GLU A 78 5.45 0.86 1.71
C GLU A 78 5.10 -0.51 1.11
N VAL A 79 4.53 -1.41 1.92
CA VAL A 79 4.08 -2.73 1.44
C VAL A 79 2.94 -2.58 0.42
N ILE A 80 1.96 -1.73 0.72
CA ILE A 80 0.81 -1.48 -0.14
C ILE A 80 1.24 -0.90 -1.50
N ILE A 81 2.10 0.11 -1.50
CA ILE A 81 2.55 0.73 -2.75
C ILE A 81 3.43 -0.23 -3.57
N LYS A 82 4.30 -1.02 -2.92
CA LYS A 82 5.05 -2.07 -3.62
C LYS A 82 4.13 -3.13 -4.22
N TYR A 83 3.07 -3.54 -3.54
CA TYR A 83 2.06 -4.45 -4.09
C TYR A 83 1.34 -3.83 -5.31
N ILE A 84 0.95 -2.56 -5.23
CA ILE A 84 0.28 -1.84 -6.34
C ILE A 84 1.11 -1.91 -7.63
N TYR A 85 2.43 -1.73 -7.53
CA TYR A 85 3.35 -1.75 -8.68
C TYR A 85 3.75 -3.16 -9.12
N SER A 86 4.05 -4.06 -8.18
CA SER A 86 4.61 -5.38 -8.51
C SER A 86 3.54 -6.47 -8.70
N GLY A 87 2.36 -6.31 -8.12
CA GLY A 87 1.40 -7.40 -7.96
C GLY A 87 1.89 -8.49 -7.01
N ALA A 88 2.91 -8.23 -6.19
CA ALA A 88 3.48 -9.19 -5.26
C ALA A 88 3.57 -8.60 -3.84
N VAL A 89 3.50 -9.48 -2.84
CA VAL A 89 3.67 -9.13 -1.43
C VAL A 89 4.62 -10.12 -0.77
N ASN A 90 5.55 -9.62 0.04
CA ASN A 90 6.45 -10.44 0.83
C ASN A 90 6.15 -10.21 2.32
N LEU A 91 5.61 -11.23 2.99
CA LEU A 91 5.26 -11.18 4.41
C LEU A 91 6.33 -11.82 5.31
N LYS A 92 7.47 -12.22 4.75
CA LYS A 92 8.55 -12.84 5.53
C LYS A 92 9.10 -11.82 6.53
N ASN A 93 9.17 -12.22 7.80
CA ASN A 93 9.66 -11.41 8.92
C ASN A 93 8.84 -10.13 9.19
N ILE A 94 7.56 -10.10 8.78
CA ILE A 94 6.63 -9.03 9.19
C ILE A 94 5.85 -9.52 10.41
N GLU A 95 5.75 -8.67 11.43
CA GLU A 95 4.99 -8.96 12.64
C GLU A 95 3.50 -9.14 12.34
N PRO A 96 2.78 -10.07 13.01
CA PRO A 96 1.37 -10.33 12.74
C PRO A 96 0.48 -9.08 12.85
N SER A 97 0.78 -8.16 13.77
CA SER A 97 0.08 -6.88 13.90
C SER A 97 0.23 -6.01 12.65
N THR A 98 1.45 -5.90 12.11
CA THR A 98 1.69 -5.16 10.85
C THR A 98 1.00 -5.84 9.67
N ILE A 99 0.97 -7.18 9.62
CA ILE A 99 0.20 -7.90 8.58
C ILE A 99 -1.29 -7.57 8.68
N PHE A 100 -1.83 -7.47 9.89
CA PHE A 100 -3.22 -7.07 10.12
C PHE A 100 -3.48 -5.62 9.70
N ASP A 101 -2.56 -4.68 9.96
CA ASP A 101 -2.67 -3.30 9.49
C ASP A 101 -2.61 -3.20 7.95
N ILE A 102 -1.81 -4.04 7.30
CA ILE A 102 -1.78 -4.18 5.83
C ILE A 102 -3.14 -4.71 5.34
N LEU A 103 -3.75 -5.67 6.03
CA LEU A 103 -5.08 -6.20 5.71
C LEU A 103 -6.15 -5.11 5.79
N ILE A 104 -6.19 -4.35 6.89
CA ILE A 104 -7.11 -3.21 7.06
C ILE A 104 -6.91 -2.19 5.94
N THR A 105 -5.66 -1.89 5.60
CA THR A 105 -5.33 -0.94 4.54
C THR A 105 -5.72 -1.44 3.15
N ALA A 106 -5.52 -2.73 2.88
CA ALA A 106 -5.96 -3.37 1.65
C ALA A 106 -7.48 -3.29 1.50
N ASN A 107 -8.24 -3.50 2.57
CA ASN A 107 -9.68 -3.31 2.59
C ASN A 107 -10.07 -1.85 2.33
N LYS A 108 -9.45 -0.88 3.04
CA LYS A 108 -9.68 0.57 2.84
C LYS A 108 -9.51 0.99 1.39
N TYR A 109 -8.50 0.46 0.71
CA TYR A 109 -8.18 0.79 -0.67
C TYR A 109 -8.81 -0.14 -1.72
N GLY A 110 -9.66 -1.08 -1.31
CA GLY A 110 -10.38 -1.97 -2.22
C GLY A 110 -9.46 -2.93 -2.99
N LEU A 111 -8.31 -3.30 -2.41
CA LEU A 111 -7.34 -4.21 -3.01
C LEU A 111 -7.74 -5.68 -2.76
N THR A 112 -8.85 -6.10 -3.38
CA THR A 112 -9.54 -7.37 -3.07
C THR A 112 -8.65 -8.61 -3.16
N GLU A 113 -7.78 -8.70 -4.16
CA GLU A 113 -6.86 -9.84 -4.31
C GLU A 113 -5.87 -9.94 -3.13
N LEU A 114 -5.28 -8.81 -2.73
CA LEU A 114 -4.39 -8.74 -1.56
C LEU A 114 -5.16 -9.03 -0.27
N LEU A 115 -6.36 -8.46 -0.11
CA LEU A 115 -7.21 -8.66 1.05
C LEU A 115 -7.50 -10.16 1.27
N GLN A 116 -7.99 -10.85 0.25
CA GLN A 116 -8.31 -12.28 0.32
C GLN A 116 -7.07 -13.13 0.65
N TYR A 117 -5.92 -12.79 0.06
CA TYR A 117 -4.66 -13.45 0.38
C TYR A 117 -4.27 -13.26 1.86
N LEU A 118 -4.37 -12.03 2.38
CA LEU A 118 -4.01 -11.71 3.76
C LEU A 118 -4.96 -12.35 4.78
N GLU A 119 -6.26 -12.36 4.52
CA GLU A 119 -7.25 -13.04 5.37
C GLU A 119 -6.93 -14.53 5.51
N LEU A 120 -6.71 -15.21 4.38
CA LEU A 120 -6.32 -16.63 4.38
C LEU A 120 -4.97 -16.86 5.07
N PHE A 121 -4.01 -15.97 4.87
CA PHE A 121 -2.70 -16.05 5.51
C PHE A 121 -2.82 -15.93 7.04
N MET A 122 -3.60 -14.95 7.52
CA MET A 122 -3.79 -14.71 8.96
C MET A 122 -4.53 -15.86 9.63
N ILE A 123 -5.59 -16.39 9.01
CA ILE A 123 -6.33 -17.55 9.54
C ILE A 123 -5.44 -18.80 9.61
N LYS A 124 -4.63 -19.04 8.57
CA LYS A 124 -3.80 -20.27 8.51
C LYS A 124 -2.57 -20.21 9.40
N ASN A 125 -1.93 -19.06 9.52
CA ASN A 125 -0.60 -18.95 10.13
C ASN A 125 -0.58 -18.15 11.44
N GLN A 126 -1.60 -17.32 11.69
CA GLN A 126 -1.63 -16.36 12.79
C GLN A 126 -2.91 -16.47 13.64
N ILE A 127 -3.56 -17.63 13.66
CA ILE A 127 -4.84 -17.83 14.38
C ILE A 127 -4.73 -17.52 15.88
N ALA A 128 -3.65 -17.97 16.54
CA ALA A 128 -3.44 -17.70 17.96
C ALA A 128 -3.28 -16.19 18.25
N TRP A 129 -2.66 -15.46 17.32
CA TRP A 129 -2.58 -14.00 17.41
C TRP A 129 -3.96 -13.36 17.22
N LEU A 130 -4.74 -13.81 16.22
CA LEU A 130 -6.11 -13.32 15.99
C LEU A 130 -7.00 -13.55 17.21
N GLU A 131 -6.96 -14.73 17.81
CA GLU A 131 -7.74 -15.05 19.02
C GLU A 131 -7.35 -14.13 20.18
N SER A 132 -6.06 -13.90 20.38
CA SER A 132 -5.52 -13.03 21.43
C SER A 132 -5.81 -11.54 21.22
N ASN A 133 -6.06 -11.13 19.97
CA ASN A 133 -6.31 -9.73 19.59
C ASN A 133 -7.75 -9.48 19.12
N SER A 134 -8.65 -10.44 19.32
CA SER A 134 -10.06 -10.42 18.90
C SER A 134 -10.89 -9.28 19.53
N PHE A 135 -10.39 -8.68 20.62
CA PHE A 135 -11.03 -7.53 21.28
C PHE A 135 -10.95 -6.21 20.49
N ASN A 136 -10.05 -6.08 19.50
CA ASN A 136 -9.88 -4.85 18.72
C ASN A 136 -10.72 -4.80 17.42
N VAL A 137 -11.51 -5.84 17.12
CA VAL A 137 -12.27 -5.97 15.86
C VAL A 137 -13.71 -5.42 15.99
N TYR A 138 -14.16 -5.07 17.20
CA TYR A 138 -15.55 -4.67 17.49
C TYR A 138 -15.71 -3.28 18.15
N GLN A 139 -14.69 -2.41 18.12
CA GLN A 139 -14.82 -1.01 18.57
C GLN A 139 -14.78 -0.01 17.41
#